data_AF-A0A699SF22-F1
#
_entry.id   AF-A0A699SF22-F1
#
_cell.length_a   1.000
_cell.length_b   1.000
_cell.length_c   1.000
_cell.angle_alpha   90.00
_cell.angle_beta   90.00
_cell.angle_gamma   90.00
#
_symmetry.space_group_name_H-M   'P 1'
#
loop_
_entity.id
_entity.type
_entity.pdbx_description
1 polymer ?
#
loop_
_entity_poly.entity_id
_entity_poly.type
_entity_poly.pdbx_seq_one_letter_code
_entity_poly.pdbx_strand_id
1 'polypeptide(L)'
;MWGKVYADVWNTFPAAMWNDVPKSEKQAGDLNNASVQTVPWAMENTPMPVSGGDHAEHMNHGGMSSAPASPTITLQRVVDIANERKIEPGYSITPPKTADGVFTVSVFADDPRNDATLHVDQYSGKVLADVRYADYSAVSKATELGVMLHEGKMFGWVNQLLILFICLMVLLSSVSGIVIWWKRRPQNGFGVPPLRHDLPRWKVATVVMIALGAAFPLVGISMLAVWLLDRIARSRFAKSAATA
;
A
#
# COMPACT_ATOMS: atom_id res chain seq x y z
N MET A 1 14.73 -1.96 -2.61
CA MET A 1 15.28 -0.59 -2.58
C MET A 1 14.28 0.44 -3.10
N TRP A 2 13.75 0.34 -4.33
CA TRP A 2 12.81 1.32 -4.88
C TRP A 2 11.51 1.52 -4.06
N GLY A 3 10.90 0.45 -3.55
CA GLY A 3 9.70 0.57 -2.71
C GLY A 3 9.92 1.38 -1.44
N LYS A 4 11.10 1.23 -0.79
CA LYS A 4 11.47 2.03 0.39
C LYS A 4 11.66 3.50 0.04
N VAL A 5 12.28 3.82 -1.09
CA VAL A 5 12.47 5.20 -1.55
C VAL A 5 11.12 5.88 -1.83
N TYR A 6 10.18 5.18 -2.46
CA TYR A 6 8.83 5.71 -2.65
C TYR A 6 8.07 5.86 -1.33
N ALA A 7 8.21 4.90 -0.43
CA ALA A 7 7.64 4.97 0.91
C ALA A 7 8.19 6.19 1.68
N ASP A 8 9.50 6.43 1.65
CA ASP A 8 10.12 7.56 2.36
C ASP A 8 9.61 8.92 1.85
N VAL A 9 9.25 9.02 0.56
CA VAL A 9 8.69 10.25 -0.04
C VAL A 9 7.26 10.52 0.44
N TRP A 10 6.46 9.49 0.75
CA TRP A 10 5.08 9.67 1.18
C TRP A 10 4.85 9.50 2.69
N ASN A 11 5.77 8.91 3.45
CA ASN A 11 5.66 8.73 4.92
C ASN A 11 6.30 9.90 5.69
N THR A 12 6.32 11.10 5.11
CA THR A 12 6.78 12.31 5.81
C THR A 12 5.66 12.90 6.65
N PHE A 13 5.84 12.87 7.96
CA PHE A 13 4.97 13.49 8.96
C PHE A 13 5.67 14.67 9.64
N PRO A 14 4.94 15.62 10.24
CA PRO A 14 5.53 16.68 11.05
C PRO A 14 6.54 16.12 12.06
N ALA A 15 7.80 16.59 11.99
CA ALA A 15 8.90 16.08 12.82
C ALA A 15 8.60 16.16 14.33
N ALA A 16 7.79 17.15 14.75
CA ALA A 16 7.39 17.35 16.13
C ALA A 16 6.69 16.13 16.78
N MET A 17 6.06 15.25 16.00
CA MET A 17 5.35 14.08 16.55
C MET A 17 6.28 12.95 17.00
N TRP A 18 7.54 12.97 16.57
CA TRP A 18 8.45 11.83 16.68
C TRP A 18 9.85 12.21 17.19
N ASN A 19 10.11 13.47 17.50
CA ASN A 19 11.42 13.91 17.98
C ASN A 19 11.63 13.62 19.47
N ASP A 20 10.57 13.67 20.27
CA ASP A 20 10.64 13.56 21.73
C ASP A 20 10.26 12.17 22.26
N VAL A 21 10.11 11.18 21.37
CA VAL A 21 9.65 9.83 21.74
C VAL A 21 10.63 8.78 21.22
N PRO A 22 11.14 7.89 22.09
CA PRO A 22 11.99 6.80 21.65
C PRO A 22 11.23 5.84 20.72
N LYS A 23 11.92 5.31 19.71
CA LYS A 23 11.34 4.57 18.59
C LYS A 23 11.80 3.13 18.57
N SER A 24 10.88 2.26 18.21
CA SER A 24 11.11 0.85 17.92
C SER A 24 11.61 0.67 16.48
N GLU A 25 12.38 -0.39 16.24
CA GLU A 25 12.67 -0.94 14.92
C GLU A 25 11.41 -1.52 14.24
N LYS A 26 10.36 -1.83 15.01
CA LYS A 26 9.07 -2.30 14.48
C LYS A 26 8.29 -1.17 13.84
N GLN A 27 7.73 -1.43 12.67
CA GLN A 27 6.92 -0.46 11.93
C GLN A 27 5.44 -0.63 12.27
N ALA A 28 4.66 0.44 12.19
CA ALA A 28 3.21 0.36 12.45
C ALA A 28 2.50 -0.60 11.47
N GLY A 29 3.05 -0.77 10.26
CA GLY A 29 2.56 -1.75 9.27
C GLY A 29 2.66 -3.20 9.72
N ASP A 30 3.47 -3.54 10.72
CA ASP A 30 3.51 -4.88 11.32
C ASP A 30 2.19 -5.26 12.02
N LEU A 31 1.32 -4.27 12.27
CA LEU A 31 -0.02 -4.47 12.81
C LEU A 31 -1.03 -4.89 11.73
N ASN A 32 -0.72 -4.63 10.46
CA ASN A 32 -1.55 -5.04 9.32
C ASN A 32 -1.32 -6.51 9.00
N ASN A 33 -2.36 -7.19 8.54
CA ASN A 33 -2.27 -8.55 8.05
C ASN A 33 -3.02 -8.70 6.72
N ALA A 34 -2.85 -9.84 6.05
CA ALA A 34 -3.44 -10.08 4.73
C ALA A 34 -4.98 -9.97 4.68
N SER A 35 -5.67 -10.06 5.83
CA SER A 35 -7.12 -10.00 5.92
C SER A 35 -7.66 -8.69 6.53
N VAL A 36 -6.83 -7.92 7.24
CA VAL A 36 -7.26 -6.74 8.00
C VAL A 36 -6.20 -5.65 7.93
N GLN A 37 -6.63 -4.48 7.43
CA GLN A 37 -5.89 -3.23 7.47
C GLN A 37 -6.23 -2.51 8.79
N THR A 38 -5.30 -2.51 9.74
CA THR A 38 -5.46 -1.90 11.07
C THR A 38 -4.96 -0.46 11.07
N VAL A 39 -3.80 -0.19 10.46
CA VAL A 39 -3.24 1.16 10.28
C VAL A 39 -3.37 1.60 8.82
N PRO A 40 -3.65 2.89 8.57
CA PRO A 40 -3.65 3.46 7.23
C PRO A 40 -2.33 3.23 6.50
N TRP A 41 -2.36 3.17 5.17
CA TRP A 41 -1.18 2.97 4.31
C TRP A 41 -0.11 4.03 4.53
N ALA A 42 -0.52 5.27 4.80
CA ALA A 42 0.36 6.37 5.15
C ALA A 42 1.16 6.11 6.44
N MET A 43 0.66 5.27 7.35
CA MET A 43 1.32 4.98 8.62
C MET A 43 2.19 3.73 8.58
N GLU A 44 2.08 2.87 7.56
CA GLU A 44 2.69 1.54 7.56
C GLU A 44 4.20 1.55 7.79
N ASN A 45 4.92 2.53 7.24
CA ASN A 45 6.38 2.58 7.38
C ASN A 45 6.86 3.48 8.51
N THR A 46 5.95 3.97 9.37
CA THR A 46 6.33 4.76 10.54
C THR A 46 6.82 3.83 11.66
N PRO A 47 7.92 4.17 12.34
CA PRO A 47 8.37 3.40 13.49
C PRO A 47 7.39 3.57 14.65
N MET A 48 7.06 2.47 15.33
CA MET A 48 6.23 2.55 16.53
C MET A 48 7.02 3.18 17.69
N PRO A 49 6.40 4.01 18.54
CA PRO A 49 7.06 4.49 19.74
C PRO A 49 7.22 3.35 20.75
N VAL A 50 8.16 3.51 21.68
CA VAL A 50 8.30 2.61 22.82
C VAL A 50 7.68 3.21 24.06
N SER A 51 7.04 2.38 24.88
CA SER A 51 6.55 2.82 26.18
C SER A 51 7.73 3.07 27.13
N GLY A 52 7.67 4.16 27.88
CA GLY A 52 8.68 4.56 28.86
C GLY A 52 8.07 4.69 30.26
N GLY A 53 8.64 3.98 31.24
CA GLY A 53 8.24 4.09 32.64
C GLY A 53 9.38 3.64 33.57
N ASP A 54 9.17 3.67 34.89
CA ASP A 54 10.17 3.27 35.90
C ASP A 54 10.75 1.85 35.64
N HIS A 55 9.99 0.97 34.99
CA HIS A 55 10.48 -0.33 34.52
C HIS A 55 11.46 -0.29 33.34
N ALA A 56 11.41 0.75 32.50
CA ALA A 56 12.35 0.99 31.40
C ALA A 56 13.68 1.58 31.91
N GLU A 57 13.66 2.37 32.99
CA GLU A 57 14.87 2.99 33.57
C GLU A 57 15.81 1.97 34.22
N HIS A 58 15.29 0.84 34.70
CA HIS A 58 16.10 -0.27 35.21
C HIS A 58 16.67 -1.20 34.13
N MET A 59 16.36 -0.97 32.85
CA MET A 59 16.80 -1.78 31.71
C MET A 59 17.89 -1.08 30.88
N ASN A 60 18.78 -0.31 31.54
CA ASN A 60 19.87 0.45 30.92
C ASN A 60 21.02 -0.41 30.36
N HIS A 61 20.70 -1.44 29.58
CA HIS A 61 21.64 -2.20 28.75
C HIS A 61 21.01 -2.52 27.39
N GLY A 62 20.76 -1.48 26.58
CA GLY A 62 20.90 -1.49 25.11
C GLY A 62 20.16 -2.54 24.27
N GLY A 63 19.17 -3.26 24.79
CA GLY A 63 18.44 -4.29 24.05
C GLY A 63 16.94 -4.18 24.25
N MET A 64 16.18 -4.26 23.15
CA MET A 64 14.72 -4.38 23.20
C MET A 64 14.31 -5.60 24.02
N SER A 65 13.41 -5.39 24.98
CA SER A 65 12.91 -6.44 25.83
C SER A 65 11.95 -7.35 25.06
N SER A 66 12.29 -8.64 24.99
CA SER A 66 11.38 -9.69 24.53
C SER A 66 10.41 -10.16 25.62
N ALA A 67 10.44 -9.53 26.81
CA ALA A 67 9.52 -9.86 27.88
C ALA A 67 8.07 -9.54 27.45
N PRO A 68 7.09 -10.38 27.85
CA PRO A 68 5.69 -10.11 27.56
C PRO A 68 5.26 -8.77 28.15
N ALA A 69 4.34 -8.10 27.47
CA ALA A 69 3.73 -6.87 27.98
C ALA A 69 3.03 -7.12 29.32
N SER A 70 3.20 -6.20 30.27
CA SER A 70 2.44 -6.14 31.52
C SER A 70 1.89 -4.72 31.69
N PRO A 71 0.80 -4.38 30.98
CA PRO A 71 0.25 -3.04 31.00
C PRO A 71 -0.25 -2.66 32.40
N THR A 72 0.10 -1.47 32.86
CA THR A 72 -0.46 -0.90 34.11
C THR A 72 -1.82 -0.27 33.86
N ILE A 73 -2.03 0.29 32.66
CA ILE A 73 -3.31 0.88 32.28
C ILE A 73 -4.32 -0.18 31.84
N THR A 74 -5.60 0.07 32.13
CA THR A 74 -6.69 -0.79 31.67
C THR A 74 -7.07 -0.49 30.23
N LEU A 75 -7.63 -1.47 29.52
CA LEU A 75 -8.18 -1.26 28.18
C LEU A 75 -9.28 -0.18 28.18
N GLN A 76 -10.08 -0.10 29.25
CA GLN A 76 -11.08 0.95 29.40
C GLN A 76 -10.46 2.34 29.40
N ARG A 77 -9.31 2.53 30.06
CA ARG A 77 -8.61 3.82 30.04
C ARG A 77 -8.17 4.21 28.63
N VAL A 78 -7.76 3.24 27.81
CA VAL A 78 -7.41 3.46 26.39
C VAL A 78 -8.63 3.89 25.58
N VAL A 79 -9.79 3.27 25.82
CA VAL A 79 -11.08 3.68 25.23
C VAL A 79 -11.45 5.10 25.65
N ASP A 80 -11.30 5.45 26.92
CA ASP A 80 -11.57 6.79 27.42
C ASP A 80 -10.66 7.83 26.74
N ILE A 81 -9.37 7.54 26.59
CA ILE A 81 -8.41 8.40 25.89
C ILE A 81 -8.83 8.58 24.40
N ALA A 82 -9.24 7.50 23.74
CA ALA A 82 -9.70 7.58 22.34
C ALA A 82 -10.95 8.48 22.20
N ASN A 83 -11.89 8.37 23.15
CA ASN A 83 -13.09 9.22 23.20
C ASN A 83 -12.72 10.69 23.53
N GLU A 84 -11.83 10.93 24.49
CA GLU A 84 -11.31 12.26 24.85
C GLU A 84 -10.63 12.94 23.64
N ARG A 85 -9.92 12.16 22.82
CA ARG A 85 -9.28 12.61 21.58
C ARG A 85 -10.22 12.70 20.37
N LYS A 86 -11.51 12.38 20.54
CA LYS A 86 -12.53 12.43 19.49
C LYS A 86 -12.14 11.59 18.26
N ILE A 87 -11.64 10.37 18.49
CA ILE A 87 -11.42 9.40 17.41
C ILE A 87 -12.77 8.87 16.94
N GLU A 88 -12.96 8.77 15.61
CA GLU A 88 -14.22 8.33 15.02
C GLU A 88 -14.54 6.87 15.41
N PRO A 89 -15.81 6.53 15.73
CA PRO A 89 -16.19 5.15 16.07
C PRO A 89 -15.84 4.16 14.96
N GLY A 90 -15.52 2.92 15.33
CA GLY A 90 -15.01 1.91 14.40
C GLY A 90 -13.48 1.75 14.44
N TYR A 91 -12.81 2.45 15.36
CA TYR A 91 -11.40 2.22 15.65
C TYR A 91 -11.13 0.81 16.20
N SER A 92 -9.96 0.30 15.88
CA SER A 92 -9.38 -0.92 16.42
C SER A 92 -8.39 -0.58 17.52
N ILE A 93 -8.35 -1.37 18.60
CA ILE A 93 -7.34 -1.25 19.65
C ILE A 93 -6.45 -2.48 19.61
N THR A 94 -5.17 -2.28 19.32
CA THR A 94 -4.16 -3.33 19.35
C THR A 94 -3.37 -3.25 20.65
N PRO A 95 -3.41 -4.28 21.51
CA PRO A 95 -2.64 -4.29 22.76
C PRO A 95 -1.14 -4.51 22.52
N PRO A 96 -0.28 -4.01 23.42
CA PRO A 96 1.15 -4.27 23.37
C PRO A 96 1.44 -5.76 23.57
N LYS A 97 2.43 -6.29 22.84
CA LYS A 97 2.89 -7.69 22.98
C LYS A 97 4.14 -7.81 23.88
N THR A 98 4.95 -6.76 23.93
CA THR A 98 6.24 -6.72 24.64
C THR A 98 6.26 -5.63 25.71
N ALA A 99 7.20 -5.71 26.66
CA ALA A 99 7.39 -4.71 27.71
C ALA A 99 7.70 -3.29 27.17
N ASP A 100 8.27 -3.17 25.98
CA ASP A 100 8.50 -1.87 25.33
C ASP A 100 7.34 -1.47 24.40
N GLY A 101 6.34 -2.32 24.23
CA GLY A 101 5.23 -2.12 23.30
C GLY A 101 4.27 -1.01 23.76
N VAL A 102 3.48 -0.49 22.82
CA VAL A 102 2.47 0.54 23.06
C VAL A 102 1.07 0.01 22.71
N PHE A 103 0.03 0.60 23.30
CA PHE A 103 -1.31 0.44 22.77
C PHE A 103 -1.44 1.26 21.49
N THR A 104 -1.94 0.64 20.44
CA THR A 104 -2.22 1.35 19.18
C THR A 104 -3.72 1.38 18.95
N VAL A 105 -4.29 2.58 18.97
CA VAL A 105 -5.67 2.83 18.57
C VAL A 105 -5.65 3.37 17.16
N SER A 106 -6.29 2.70 16.22
CA SER A 106 -6.25 3.10 14.82
C SER A 106 -7.59 2.90 14.14
N VAL A 107 -7.99 3.89 13.34
CA VAL A 107 -9.17 3.83 12.47
C VAL A 107 -8.73 4.04 11.03
N PHE A 108 -9.09 3.07 10.18
CA PHE A 108 -8.98 3.14 8.72
C PHE A 108 -10.40 3.29 8.18
N ALA A 109 -10.84 4.53 8.03
CA ALA A 109 -12.22 4.87 7.73
C ALA A 109 -12.49 4.84 6.22
N ASP A 110 -13.76 4.68 5.83
CA ASP A 110 -14.16 4.76 4.42
C ASP A 110 -13.95 6.16 3.82
N ASP A 111 -13.98 7.20 4.67
CA ASP A 111 -13.51 8.55 4.35
C ASP A 111 -12.15 8.78 5.02
N PRO A 112 -11.04 8.88 4.23
CA PRO A 112 -9.69 9.09 4.76
C PRO A 112 -9.57 10.28 5.71
N ARG A 113 -10.45 11.28 5.60
CA ARG A 113 -10.41 12.46 6.47
C ARG A 113 -10.63 12.15 7.93
N ASN A 114 -11.26 11.01 8.23
CA ASN A 114 -11.50 10.53 9.57
C ASN A 114 -10.42 9.55 10.06
N ASP A 115 -9.39 9.28 9.24
CA ASP A 115 -8.29 8.41 9.63
C ASP A 115 -7.51 9.01 10.79
N ALA A 116 -7.23 8.15 11.77
CA ALA A 116 -6.43 8.50 12.92
C ALA A 116 -5.67 7.29 13.44
N THR A 117 -4.42 7.51 13.83
CA THR A 117 -3.56 6.52 14.48
C THR A 117 -2.95 7.14 15.73
N LEU A 118 -3.30 6.56 16.87
CA LEU A 118 -2.92 7.00 18.19
C LEU A 118 -2.08 5.91 18.87
N HIS A 119 -0.89 6.26 19.35
CA HIS A 119 -0.07 5.39 20.16
C HIS A 119 -0.08 5.86 21.62
N VAL A 120 -0.44 4.96 22.54
CA VAL A 120 -0.58 5.24 23.97
C VAL A 120 0.40 4.38 24.76
N ASP A 121 1.11 5.02 25.66
CA ASP A 121 2.05 4.39 26.59
C ASP A 121 1.32 3.42 27.54
N GLN A 122 1.82 2.18 27.65
CA GLN A 122 1.14 1.12 28.40
C GLN A 122 1.25 1.24 29.93
N TYR A 123 2.10 2.13 30.44
CA TYR A 123 2.35 2.31 31.87
C TYR A 123 1.70 3.59 32.40
N SER A 124 2.00 4.71 31.75
CA SER A 124 1.55 6.05 32.14
C SER A 124 0.19 6.44 31.53
N GLY A 125 -0.23 5.80 30.43
CA GLY A 125 -1.39 6.22 29.65
C GLY A 125 -1.17 7.54 28.90
N LYS A 126 0.08 8.01 28.79
CA LYS A 126 0.43 9.18 27.99
C LYS A 126 0.26 8.86 26.50
N VAL A 127 -0.33 9.79 25.76
CA VAL A 127 -0.34 9.73 24.30
C VAL A 127 1.06 10.07 23.79
N LEU A 128 1.68 9.11 23.11
CA LEU A 128 3.01 9.22 22.55
C LEU A 128 2.98 9.78 21.12
N ALA A 129 1.97 9.41 20.34
CA ALA A 129 1.74 9.96 19.01
C ALA A 129 0.24 9.99 18.70
N ASP A 130 -0.23 11.07 18.08
CA ASP A 130 -1.60 11.25 17.55
C ASP A 130 -1.44 11.77 16.13
N VAL A 131 -1.57 10.86 15.15
CA VAL A 131 -1.42 11.20 13.73
C VAL A 131 -2.79 11.16 13.08
N ARG A 132 -3.19 12.30 12.50
CA ARG A 132 -4.46 12.43 11.79
C ARG A 132 -4.25 12.67 10.31
N TYR A 133 -5.32 12.51 9.53
CA TYR A 133 -5.32 12.88 8.11
C TYR A 133 -4.81 14.31 7.85
N ALA A 134 -5.06 15.26 8.75
CA ALA A 134 -4.56 16.63 8.63
C ALA A 134 -3.03 16.71 8.57
N ASP A 135 -2.35 15.83 9.31
CA ASP A 135 -0.89 15.77 9.44
C ASP A 135 -0.22 15.00 8.29
N TYR A 136 -1.02 14.39 7.41
CA TYR A 136 -0.51 13.65 6.25
C TYR A 136 0.08 14.62 5.23
N SER A 137 1.17 14.21 4.58
CA SER A 137 1.75 14.94 3.45
C SER A 137 0.76 14.97 2.27
N ALA A 138 0.94 15.91 1.34
CA ALA A 138 0.08 15.99 0.15
C ALA A 138 0.08 14.69 -0.66
N VAL A 139 1.21 13.98 -0.69
CA VAL A 139 1.35 12.70 -1.40
C VAL A 139 0.57 11.62 -0.65
N SER A 140 0.72 11.49 0.67
CA SER A 140 -0.03 10.49 1.45
C SER A 140 -1.54 10.74 1.37
N LYS A 141 -1.97 12.01 1.44
CA LYS A 141 -3.38 12.38 1.25
C LYS A 141 -3.92 11.94 -0.11
N ALA A 142 -3.15 12.15 -1.18
CA ALA A 142 -3.55 11.76 -2.53
C ALA A 142 -3.59 10.23 -2.68
N THR A 143 -2.62 9.51 -2.08
CA THR A 143 -2.58 8.05 -2.10
C THR A 143 -3.77 7.45 -1.35
N GLU A 144 -4.02 7.86 -0.10
CA GLU A 144 -5.15 7.37 0.69
C GLU A 144 -6.49 7.65 -0.01
N LEU A 145 -6.65 8.86 -0.55
CA LEU A 145 -7.83 9.22 -1.33
C LEU A 145 -7.98 8.31 -2.57
N GLY A 146 -6.87 8.06 -3.28
CA GLY A 146 -6.84 7.20 -4.46
C GLY A 146 -7.19 5.76 -4.13
N VAL A 147 -6.66 5.23 -3.03
CA VAL A 147 -6.95 3.87 -2.54
C VAL A 147 -8.42 3.73 -2.18
N MET A 148 -8.98 4.64 -1.37
CA MET A 148 -10.40 4.56 -1.00
C MET A 148 -11.34 4.74 -2.19
N LEU A 149 -10.96 5.60 -3.15
CA LEU A 149 -11.70 5.74 -4.38
C LEU A 149 -11.63 4.45 -5.21
N HIS A 150 -10.47 3.79 -5.28
CA HIS A 150 -10.26 2.53 -6.01
C HIS A 150 -10.93 1.32 -5.36
N GLU A 151 -10.96 1.25 -4.03
CA GLU A 151 -11.65 0.20 -3.28
C GLU A 151 -13.17 0.37 -3.28
N GLY A 152 -13.69 1.51 -3.71
CA GLY A 152 -15.14 1.77 -3.72
C GLY A 152 -15.73 2.13 -2.36
N LYS A 153 -14.89 2.47 -1.37
CA LYS A 153 -15.32 2.84 -0.02
C LYS A 153 -15.83 4.28 0.05
N MET A 154 -15.12 5.18 -0.62
CA MET A 154 -15.49 6.60 -0.62
C MET A 154 -16.78 6.82 -1.42
N PHE A 155 -17.69 7.69 -0.94
CA PHE A 155 -19.01 7.97 -1.54
C PHE A 155 -19.99 6.78 -1.62
N GLY A 156 -19.71 5.69 -0.91
CA GLY A 156 -20.61 4.53 -0.81
C GLY A 156 -20.97 3.92 -2.16
N TRP A 157 -22.26 3.59 -2.35
CA TRP A 157 -22.74 2.82 -3.49
C TRP A 157 -22.51 3.51 -4.86
N VAL A 158 -22.45 4.84 -4.90
CA VAL A 158 -22.25 5.59 -6.15
C VAL A 158 -20.86 5.28 -6.72
N ASN A 159 -19.84 5.26 -5.88
CA ASN A 159 -18.48 4.94 -6.30
C ASN A 159 -18.37 3.46 -6.70
N GLN A 160 -19.03 2.57 -5.95
CA GLN A 160 -19.08 1.14 -6.30
C GLN A 160 -19.68 0.91 -7.70
N LEU A 161 -20.74 1.64 -8.06
CA LEU A 161 -21.35 1.53 -9.39
C LEU A 161 -20.39 2.04 -10.49
N LEU A 162 -19.68 3.14 -10.23
CA LEU A 162 -18.69 3.70 -11.15
C LEU A 162 -17.55 2.71 -11.38
N ILE A 163 -17.00 2.12 -10.31
CA ILE A 163 -15.93 1.12 -10.39
C ILE A 163 -16.41 -0.14 -11.10
N LEU A 164 -17.62 -0.62 -10.79
CA LEU A 164 -18.23 -1.76 -11.49
C LEU A 164 -18.31 -1.50 -13.00
N PHE A 165 -18.74 -0.30 -13.40
CA PHE A 165 -18.81 0.09 -14.80
C PHE A 165 -17.42 0.06 -15.47
N ILE A 166 -16.40 0.65 -14.84
CA ILE A 166 -15.02 0.62 -15.37
C ILE A 166 -14.51 -0.82 -15.47
N CYS A 167 -14.71 -1.64 -14.44
CA CYS A 167 -14.35 -3.06 -14.44
C CYS A 167 -15.02 -3.80 -15.61
N LEU A 168 -16.30 -3.52 -15.87
CA LEU A 168 -17.02 -4.11 -16.99
C LEU A 168 -16.42 -3.67 -18.34
N MET A 169 -16.06 -2.39 -18.50
CA MET A 169 -15.38 -1.91 -19.71
C MET A 169 -14.05 -2.63 -19.96
N VAL A 170 -13.23 -2.82 -18.91
CA VAL A 170 -11.94 -3.52 -19.01
C VAL A 170 -12.15 -5.00 -19.34
N LEU A 171 -13.15 -5.65 -18.73
CA LEU A 171 -13.51 -7.03 -19.02
C LEU A 171 -13.97 -7.18 -20.46
N LEU A 172 -14.90 -6.35 -20.91
CA LEU A 172 -15.40 -6.35 -22.29
C LEU A 172 -14.28 -6.07 -23.29
N SER A 173 -13.38 -5.13 -22.98
CA SER A 173 -12.18 -4.87 -23.78
C SER A 173 -11.30 -6.12 -23.92
N SER A 174 -11.01 -6.81 -22.81
CA SER A 174 -10.20 -8.04 -22.80
C SER A 174 -10.86 -9.16 -23.62
N VAL A 175 -12.17 -9.39 -23.41
CA VAL A 175 -12.95 -10.35 -24.19
C VAL A 175 -12.96 -9.98 -25.67
N SER A 176 -13.12 -8.70 -26.00
CA SER A 176 -13.09 -8.23 -27.39
C SER A 176 -11.75 -8.49 -28.05
N GLY A 177 -10.62 -8.34 -27.34
CA GLY A 177 -9.29 -8.67 -27.82
C GLY A 177 -9.15 -10.15 -28.17
N ILE A 178 -9.66 -11.04 -27.32
CA ILE A 178 -9.68 -12.49 -27.56
C ILE A 178 -10.57 -12.82 -28.77
N VAL A 179 -11.77 -12.23 -28.86
CA VAL A 179 -12.70 -12.44 -29.99
C VAL A 179 -12.09 -11.97 -31.31
N ILE A 180 -11.45 -10.79 -31.32
CA ILE A 180 -10.77 -10.25 -32.50
C ILE A 180 -9.61 -11.16 -32.91
N TRP A 181 -8.83 -11.66 -31.95
CA TRP A 181 -7.77 -12.62 -32.20
C TRP A 181 -8.33 -13.91 -32.80
N TRP A 182 -9.39 -14.49 -32.22
CA TRP A 182 -10.00 -15.73 -32.71
C TRP A 182 -10.52 -15.60 -34.13
N LYS A 183 -11.13 -14.45 -34.47
CA LYS A 183 -11.62 -14.15 -35.83
C LYS A 183 -10.50 -13.92 -36.85
N ARG A 184 -9.29 -13.56 -36.41
CA ARG A 184 -8.17 -13.18 -37.31
C ARG A 184 -6.98 -14.14 -37.26
N ARG A 185 -7.04 -15.20 -36.45
CA ARG A 185 -5.94 -16.17 -36.29
C ARG A 185 -5.69 -16.93 -37.60
N PRO A 186 -4.43 -17.22 -37.96
CA PRO A 186 -4.10 -18.04 -39.12
C PRO A 186 -4.56 -19.49 -38.93
N GLN A 187 -5.07 -20.13 -40.00
CA GLN A 187 -5.67 -21.47 -39.93
C GLN A 187 -4.67 -22.57 -39.47
N ASN A 188 -3.36 -22.36 -39.67
CA ASN A 188 -2.31 -23.35 -39.40
C ASN A 188 -1.27 -22.91 -38.35
N GLY A 189 -1.61 -22.05 -37.37
CA GLY A 189 -0.68 -21.76 -36.28
C GLY A 189 -1.16 -20.82 -35.18
N PHE A 190 -0.48 -20.87 -34.03
CA PHE A 190 -0.60 -19.89 -32.93
C PHE A 190 0.24 -18.64 -33.24
N GLY A 191 -0.11 -17.92 -34.30
CA GLY A 191 0.58 -16.71 -34.75
C GLY A 191 -0.19 -15.43 -34.46
N VAL A 192 0.52 -14.30 -34.30
CA VAL A 192 -0.10 -12.97 -34.27
C VAL A 192 -0.73 -12.70 -35.63
N PRO A 193 -2.03 -12.31 -35.69
CA PRO A 193 -2.66 -11.94 -36.95
C PRO A 193 -1.85 -10.86 -37.69
N PRO A 194 -1.67 -10.95 -39.01
CA PRO A 194 -0.90 -9.96 -39.76
C PRO A 194 -1.49 -8.56 -39.54
N LEU A 195 -0.63 -7.61 -39.18
CA LEU A 195 -1.02 -6.22 -39.00
C LEU A 195 -1.65 -5.72 -40.30
N ARG A 196 -2.91 -5.29 -40.23
CA ARG A 196 -3.56 -4.61 -41.35
C ARG A 196 -3.07 -3.16 -41.29
N HIS A 197 -2.25 -2.78 -42.27
CA HIS A 197 -1.68 -1.45 -42.51
C HIS A 197 -0.49 -0.99 -41.64
N ASP A 198 0.40 -0.23 -42.31
CA ASP A 198 1.42 0.66 -41.73
C ASP A 198 0.75 1.81 -40.94
N LEU A 199 0.12 1.47 -39.82
CA LEU A 199 -0.34 2.48 -38.88
C LEU A 199 0.88 3.27 -38.39
N PRO A 200 0.84 4.62 -38.43
CA PRO A 200 1.95 5.43 -37.97
C PRO A 200 2.27 5.04 -36.53
N ARG A 201 3.54 4.72 -36.26
CA ARG A 201 4.01 4.44 -34.90
C ARG A 201 3.53 5.57 -34.00
N TRP A 202 2.73 5.23 -32.99
CA TRP A 202 2.22 6.20 -32.04
C TRP A 202 3.37 6.66 -31.14
N LYS A 203 4.17 7.61 -31.66
CA LYS A 203 5.44 8.07 -31.07
C LYS A 203 5.22 8.51 -29.62
N VAL A 204 4.08 9.14 -29.35
CA VAL A 204 3.67 9.55 -28.00
C VAL A 204 3.56 8.35 -27.07
N ALA A 205 2.84 7.28 -27.45
CA ALA A 205 2.76 6.09 -26.62
C ALA A 205 4.13 5.42 -26.42
N THR A 206 5.00 5.39 -27.44
CA THR A 206 6.35 4.84 -27.27
C THR A 206 7.16 5.64 -26.25
N VAL A 207 7.13 6.97 -26.30
CA VAL A 207 7.81 7.83 -25.31
C VAL A 207 7.23 7.62 -23.91
N VAL A 208 5.91 7.58 -23.78
CA VAL A 208 5.23 7.32 -22.49
C VAL A 208 5.63 5.96 -21.92
N MET A 209 5.66 4.90 -22.75
CA MET A 209 6.07 3.56 -22.32
C MET A 209 7.52 3.52 -21.85
N ILE A 210 8.43 4.22 -22.53
CA ILE A 210 9.84 4.31 -22.12
C ILE A 210 9.97 5.08 -20.80
N ALA A 211 9.28 6.21 -20.68
CA ALA A 211 9.27 7.01 -19.45
C ALA A 211 8.72 6.20 -18.26
N LEU A 212 7.62 5.47 -18.45
CA LEU A 212 7.06 4.58 -17.43
C LEU A 212 8.00 3.43 -17.10
N GLY A 213 8.62 2.81 -18.10
CA GLY A 213 9.59 1.73 -17.88
C GLY A 213 10.84 2.19 -17.11
N ALA A 214 11.25 3.45 -17.29
CA ALA A 214 12.33 4.06 -16.53
C ALA A 214 11.91 4.40 -15.09
N ALA A 215 10.69 4.92 -14.90
CA ALA A 215 10.14 5.21 -13.58
C ALA A 215 9.85 3.93 -12.76
N PHE A 216 9.43 2.85 -13.44
CA PHE A 216 9.11 1.55 -12.84
C PHE A 216 10.00 0.46 -13.45
N PRO A 217 11.26 0.33 -12.97
CA PRO A 217 12.27 -0.51 -13.62
C PRO A 217 11.88 -1.99 -13.72
N LEU A 218 11.10 -2.51 -12.77
CA LEU A 218 10.55 -3.88 -12.84
C LEU A 218 9.60 -4.07 -14.03
N VAL A 219 8.77 -3.06 -14.34
CA VAL A 219 7.90 -3.07 -15.52
C VAL A 219 8.73 -2.97 -16.79
N GLY A 220 9.75 -2.10 -16.81
CA GLY A 220 10.68 -1.99 -17.93
C GLY A 220 11.40 -3.32 -18.22
N ILE A 221 11.89 -3.99 -17.18
CA ILE A 221 12.58 -5.29 -17.30
C ILE A 221 11.62 -6.38 -17.79
N SER A 222 10.40 -6.46 -17.25
CA SER A 222 9.43 -7.49 -17.66
C SER A 222 9.03 -7.31 -19.14
N MET A 223 8.85 -6.07 -19.59
CA MET A 223 8.62 -5.76 -21.00
C MET A 223 9.79 -6.19 -21.90
N LEU A 224 11.03 -5.92 -21.49
CA LEU A 224 12.22 -6.35 -22.23
C LEU A 224 12.33 -7.89 -22.29
N ALA A 225 11.99 -8.57 -21.19
CA ALA A 225 11.96 -10.03 -21.14
C ALA A 225 10.91 -10.61 -22.11
N VAL A 226 9.69 -10.08 -22.10
CA VAL A 226 8.63 -10.50 -23.05
C VAL A 226 9.05 -10.22 -24.49
N TRP A 227 9.66 -9.07 -24.77
CA TRP A 227 10.16 -8.74 -26.10
C TRP A 227 11.26 -9.70 -26.57
N LEU A 228 12.18 -10.09 -25.67
CA LEU A 228 13.22 -11.07 -25.97
C LEU A 228 12.63 -12.46 -26.24
N LEU A 229 11.68 -12.90 -25.42
CA LEU A 229 10.96 -14.17 -25.60
C LEU A 229 10.19 -14.21 -26.92
N ASP A 230 9.49 -13.13 -27.27
CA ASP A 230 8.78 -12.97 -28.54
C ASP A 230 9.73 -13.04 -29.75
N ARG A 231 10.93 -12.43 -29.64
CA ARG A 231 11.97 -12.53 -30.67
C ARG A 231 12.49 -13.95 -30.84
N ILE A 232 12.75 -14.66 -29.74
CA ILE A 232 13.24 -16.04 -29.77
C ILE A 232 12.17 -16.97 -30.34
N ALA A 233 10.92 -16.85 -29.90
CA ALA A 233 9.80 -17.66 -30.36
C ALA A 233 9.60 -17.50 -31.88
N ARG A 234 9.54 -16.27 -32.39
CA ARG A 234 9.43 -16.01 -33.84
C ARG A 234 10.59 -16.62 -34.63
N SER A 235 11.82 -16.55 -34.11
CA SER A 235 13.00 -17.13 -34.79
C SER A 235 12.95 -18.66 -34.90
N ARG A 236 12.30 -19.34 -33.94
CA ARG A 236 12.15 -20.80 -33.91
C ARG A 236 11.00 -21.29 -34.79
N PHE A 237 9.85 -20.61 -34.77
CA PHE A 237 8.71 -20.97 -35.62
C PHE A 237 8.93 -20.61 -37.09
N ALA A 238 9.66 -19.53 -37.40
CA ALA A 238 10.04 -19.19 -38.78
C ALA A 238 11.01 -20.22 -39.39
N LYS A 239 11.89 -20.83 -38.57
CA LYS A 239 12.77 -21.92 -39.02
C LYS A 239 12.01 -23.23 -39.26
N SER A 240 11.01 -23.54 -38.45
CA SER A 240 10.23 -24.79 -38.60
C SER A 240 9.29 -24.78 -39.82
N ALA A 241 8.87 -23.60 -40.30
CA ALA A 241 8.08 -23.44 -41.51
C ALA A 241 8.91 -23.46 -42.81
N ALA A 242 10.25 -23.33 -42.72
CA ALA A 242 11.15 -23.36 -43.87
C ALA A 242 11.70 -24.78 -44.18
N THR A 243 11.42 -25.76 -43.32
CA THR A 243 11.92 -27.15 -43.43
C THR A 243 10.80 -28.17 -43.70
N ALA A 244 9.57 -27.72 -43.91
CA ALA A 244 8.42 -28.52 -44.31
C ALA A 244 7.98 -28.11 -45.73
#